data_AF-R1DDJ3-F1
#
_entry.id   AF-R1DDJ3-F1
#
_cell.length_a   1.000
_cell.length_b   1.000
_cell.length_c   1.000
_cell.angle_alpha   90.00
_cell.angle_beta   90.00
_cell.angle_gamma   90.00
#
_symmetry.space_group_name_H-M   'P 1'
#
loop_
_entity.id
_entity.type
_entity.pdbx_description
1 polymer ?
#
loop_
_entity_poly.entity_id
_entity_poly.type
_entity_poly.pdbx_seq_one_letter_code
_entity_poly.pdbx_strand_id
1 'polypeptide(L)'
;MLPPSLLSTILVCSAAVTSGTTLGFVGVGVMNEALVRGLCTLEVPPEAVVLSPRGAAKAASLSEDFEAATVAADNQQVLDRSDIIFLGVLPAQLEAVCRELRFEPRHTVVSLVSTAPLALLRECCSPAGKVMRAIPLPPVAQHRGATVMCPPHPVVTPLFESLGTAVAVEAEETLLKLMPVTALMGQLYAQQRTTQGWLEAQGVPPETAAAWTGAVYHCVTHGSADAGPSTFRALVEEQTPGGLNEQVVRSLGEAGAYDALAAALDTCLGRITSACGCAAPAPAGPEEAC
;
A
#
# COMPACT_ATOMS: atom_id res chain seq x y z
N MET A 1 21.42 9.14 -1.69
CA MET A 1 22.16 8.20 -2.56
C MET A 1 22.64 7.04 -1.70
N LEU A 2 22.02 5.86 -1.85
CA LEU A 2 22.50 4.63 -1.20
C LEU A 2 23.89 4.25 -1.77
N PRO A 3 24.78 3.68 -0.95
CA PRO A 3 26.10 3.29 -1.42
C PRO A 3 25.99 2.17 -2.49
N PRO A 4 26.89 2.12 -3.49
CA PRO A 4 26.85 1.15 -4.59
C PRO A 4 26.80 -0.32 -4.15
N SER A 5 27.35 -0.64 -2.97
CA SER A 5 27.35 -1.98 -2.38
C SER A 5 25.97 -2.41 -1.86
N LEU A 6 25.16 -1.48 -1.33
CA LEU A 6 23.78 -1.76 -0.92
C LEU A 6 22.87 -1.94 -2.13
N LEU A 7 23.03 -1.13 -3.19
CA LEU A 7 22.33 -1.30 -4.46
C LEU A 7 22.61 -2.66 -5.10
N SER A 8 23.87 -3.10 -5.14
CA SER A 8 24.24 -4.41 -5.69
C SER A 8 23.70 -5.58 -4.85
N THR A 9 23.60 -5.43 -3.53
CA THR A 9 23.06 -6.47 -2.63
C THR A 9 21.52 -6.54 -2.71
N ILE A 10 20.84 -5.39 -2.82
CA ILE A 10 19.39 -5.31 -3.05
C ILE A 10 19.02 -5.88 -4.44
N LEU A 11 19.81 -5.58 -5.47
CA LEU A 11 19.59 -6.12 -6.83
C LEU A 11 19.78 -7.65 -6.88
N VAL A 12 20.80 -8.17 -6.19
CA VAL A 12 21.06 -9.62 -6.10
C VAL A 12 20.01 -10.34 -5.25
N CYS A 13 19.49 -9.73 -4.17
CA CYS A 13 18.37 -10.27 -3.41
C CYS A 13 17.04 -10.18 -4.20
N SER A 14 16.78 -9.10 -4.93
CA SER A 14 15.56 -8.93 -5.72
C SER A 14 15.51 -9.90 -6.91
N ALA A 15 16.63 -10.10 -7.61
CA ALA A 15 16.74 -11.06 -8.72
C ALA A 15 16.59 -12.53 -8.29
N ALA A 16 16.95 -12.86 -7.04
CA ALA A 16 16.82 -14.21 -6.50
C ALA A 16 15.42 -14.54 -5.94
N VAL A 17 14.59 -13.53 -5.67
CA VAL A 17 13.28 -13.69 -4.98
C VAL A 17 12.16 -14.10 -5.95
N THR A 18 12.26 -13.80 -7.25
CA THR A 18 11.20 -14.05 -8.24
C THR A 18 11.47 -15.19 -9.22
N SER A 19 12.73 -15.65 -9.33
CA SER A 19 13.11 -16.79 -10.16
C SER A 19 12.63 -18.10 -9.52
N GLY A 20 11.74 -18.84 -10.19
CA GLY A 20 11.22 -20.12 -9.68
C GLY A 20 9.93 -20.04 -8.86
N THR A 21 9.27 -18.87 -8.76
CA THR A 21 8.05 -18.70 -7.95
C THR A 21 6.85 -18.32 -8.81
N THR A 22 5.75 -19.06 -8.71
CA THR A 22 4.50 -18.72 -9.39
C THR A 22 3.57 -17.92 -8.47
N LEU A 23 3.11 -16.76 -8.94
CA LEU A 23 2.23 -15.86 -8.21
C LEU A 23 0.77 -16.03 -8.66
N GLY A 24 -0.14 -16.27 -7.71
CA GLY A 24 -1.57 -16.44 -7.95
C GLY A 24 -2.37 -15.25 -7.43
N PHE A 25 -3.33 -14.75 -8.21
CA PHE A 25 -4.19 -13.62 -7.81
C PHE A 25 -5.66 -14.02 -7.83
N VAL A 26 -6.26 -14.12 -6.65
CA VAL A 26 -7.70 -14.37 -6.48
C VAL A 26 -8.44 -13.04 -6.33
N GLY A 27 -9.23 -12.69 -7.34
CA GLY A 27 -9.93 -11.42 -7.50
C GLY A 27 -9.07 -10.36 -8.19
N VAL A 28 -9.32 -10.07 -9.48
CA VAL A 28 -8.54 -9.08 -10.24
C VAL A 28 -9.18 -7.69 -10.13
N GLY A 29 -9.12 -7.12 -8.93
CA GLY A 29 -9.53 -5.75 -8.63
C GLY A 29 -8.43 -4.72 -8.94
N VAL A 30 -8.67 -3.45 -8.57
CA VAL A 30 -7.68 -2.35 -8.74
C VAL A 30 -6.33 -2.68 -8.12
N MET A 31 -6.31 -3.25 -6.91
CA MET A 31 -5.05 -3.50 -6.21
C MET A 31 -4.27 -4.67 -6.82
N ASN A 32 -4.92 -5.79 -7.11
CA ASN A 32 -4.27 -6.92 -7.77
C ASN A 32 -3.79 -6.55 -9.18
N GLU A 33 -4.56 -5.75 -9.93
CA GLU A 33 -4.09 -5.21 -11.22
C GLU A 33 -2.82 -4.39 -11.07
N ALA A 34 -2.78 -3.46 -10.11
CA ALA A 34 -1.60 -2.62 -9.87
C ALA A 34 -0.38 -3.46 -9.45
N LEU A 35 -0.56 -4.49 -8.63
CA LEU A 35 0.53 -5.40 -8.26
C LEU A 35 1.05 -6.18 -9.46
N VAL A 36 0.17 -6.77 -10.27
CA VAL A 36 0.58 -7.51 -11.47
C VAL A 36 1.37 -6.62 -12.42
N ARG A 37 0.89 -5.40 -12.68
CA ARG A 37 1.60 -4.42 -13.52
C ARG A 37 2.98 -4.08 -12.95
N GLY A 38 3.06 -3.82 -11.64
CA GLY A 38 4.34 -3.52 -10.98
C GLY A 38 5.32 -4.69 -11.07
N LEU A 39 4.85 -5.90 -10.77
CA LEU A 39 5.67 -7.12 -10.75
C LEU A 39 6.17 -7.52 -12.14
N CYS A 40 5.31 -7.46 -13.15
CA CYS A 40 5.67 -7.84 -14.52
C CYS A 40 6.57 -6.82 -15.22
N THR A 41 6.75 -5.62 -14.64
CA THR A 41 7.63 -4.57 -15.18
C THR A 41 8.93 -4.41 -14.39
N LEU A 42 9.20 -5.30 -13.43
CA LEU A 42 10.51 -5.39 -12.76
C LEU A 42 11.59 -5.82 -13.75
N GLU A 43 12.86 -5.53 -13.44
CA GLU A 43 14.01 -6.02 -14.21
C GLU A 43 14.05 -7.56 -14.26
N VAL A 44 13.63 -8.21 -13.17
CA VAL A 44 13.46 -9.67 -13.09
C VAL A 44 12.01 -9.97 -12.70
N PRO A 45 11.11 -10.12 -13.69
CA PRO A 45 9.71 -10.41 -13.43
C PRO A 45 9.52 -11.81 -12.82
N PRO A 46 8.36 -12.09 -12.19
CA PRO A 46 8.02 -13.45 -11.77
C PRO A 46 7.97 -14.41 -12.95
N GLU A 47 8.29 -15.69 -12.71
CA GLU A 47 8.26 -16.75 -13.72
C GLU A 47 6.87 -16.90 -14.34
N ALA A 48 5.83 -16.88 -13.50
CA ALA A 48 4.46 -16.96 -13.94
C ALA A 48 3.52 -16.20 -12.99
N VAL A 49 2.48 -15.63 -13.59
CA VAL A 49 1.36 -14.98 -12.92
C VAL A 49 0.06 -15.69 -13.34
N VAL A 50 -0.71 -16.15 -12.37
CA VAL A 50 -1.97 -16.86 -12.59
C VAL A 50 -3.11 -16.03 -12.02
N LEU A 51 -4.02 -15.59 -12.89
CA LEU A 51 -5.11 -14.68 -12.57
C LEU A 51 -6.42 -15.44 -12.47
N SER A 52 -7.21 -15.19 -11.43
CA SER A 52 -8.60 -15.68 -11.41
C SER A 52 -9.44 -15.04 -12.53
N PRO A 53 -10.48 -15.71 -13.05
CA PRO A 53 -11.31 -15.18 -14.13
C PRO A 53 -12.22 -14.02 -13.69
N ARG A 54 -12.41 -13.82 -12.38
CA ARG A 54 -13.28 -12.75 -11.85
C ARG A 54 -12.60 -11.38 -12.00
N GLY A 55 -13.29 -10.47 -12.69
CA GLY A 55 -12.68 -9.22 -13.18
C GLY A 55 -12.20 -9.35 -14.63
N ALA A 56 -12.92 -10.12 -15.46
CA ALA A 56 -12.52 -10.58 -16.78
C ALA A 56 -11.85 -9.52 -17.67
N ALA A 57 -12.38 -8.29 -17.72
CA ALA A 57 -11.78 -7.23 -18.54
C ALA A 57 -10.34 -6.87 -18.10
N LYS A 58 -10.10 -6.78 -16.79
CA LYS A 58 -8.77 -6.50 -16.24
C LYS A 58 -7.85 -7.72 -16.37
N ALA A 59 -8.36 -8.91 -16.08
CA ALA A 59 -7.61 -10.14 -16.21
C ALA A 59 -7.15 -10.38 -17.67
N ALA A 60 -8.05 -10.16 -18.64
CA ALA A 60 -7.74 -10.26 -20.07
C ALA A 60 -6.69 -9.23 -20.49
N SER A 61 -6.87 -7.95 -20.13
CA SER A 61 -5.87 -6.90 -20.41
C SER A 61 -4.50 -7.26 -19.83
N LEU A 62 -4.42 -7.78 -18.60
CA LEU A 62 -3.14 -8.17 -18.01
C LEU A 62 -2.49 -9.35 -18.74
N SER A 63 -3.26 -10.33 -19.20
CA SER A 63 -2.73 -11.46 -19.98
C SER A 63 -2.34 -11.08 -21.41
N GLU A 64 -2.92 -10.01 -21.96
CA GLU A 64 -2.52 -9.43 -23.24
C GLU A 64 -1.25 -8.57 -23.10
N ASP A 65 -1.15 -7.81 -22.01
CA ASP A 65 -0.04 -6.90 -21.72
C ASP A 65 1.25 -7.65 -21.31
N PHE A 66 1.14 -8.82 -20.68
CA PHE A 66 2.27 -9.54 -20.11
C PHE A 66 2.25 -11.03 -20.43
N GLU A 67 3.30 -11.52 -21.10
CA GLU A 67 3.45 -12.95 -21.46
C GLU A 67 3.46 -13.88 -20.25
N ALA A 68 3.98 -13.43 -19.11
CA ALA A 68 4.00 -14.19 -17.86
C ALA A 68 2.59 -14.37 -17.24
N ALA A 69 1.59 -13.58 -17.64
CA ALA A 69 0.26 -13.58 -17.04
C ALA A 69 -0.72 -14.45 -17.82
N THR A 70 -1.37 -15.38 -17.11
CA THR A 70 -2.39 -16.28 -17.69
C THR A 70 -3.66 -16.26 -16.84
N VAL A 71 -4.82 -16.34 -17.50
CA VAL A 71 -6.12 -16.43 -16.82
C VAL A 71 -6.47 -17.90 -16.58
N ALA A 72 -6.75 -18.25 -15.34
CA ALA A 72 -7.21 -19.58 -14.94
C ALA A 72 -8.71 -19.77 -15.19
N ALA A 73 -9.15 -21.03 -15.26
CA ALA A 73 -10.55 -21.40 -15.44
C ALA A 73 -11.43 -21.05 -14.22
N ASP A 74 -10.87 -21.13 -13.02
CA ASP A 74 -11.52 -20.81 -11.76
C ASP A 74 -10.49 -20.40 -10.69
N ASN A 75 -10.97 -20.03 -9.50
CA ASN A 75 -10.09 -19.62 -8.39
C ASN A 75 -9.25 -20.80 -7.86
N GLN A 76 -9.73 -22.03 -7.93
CA GLN A 76 -8.99 -23.19 -7.42
C GLN A 76 -7.77 -23.46 -8.28
N GLN A 77 -7.90 -23.36 -9.61
CA GLN A 77 -6.79 -23.54 -10.53
C GLN A 77 -5.70 -22.44 -10.34
N VAL A 78 -6.05 -21.27 -9.80
CA VAL A 78 -5.05 -20.29 -9.36
C VAL A 78 -4.19 -20.88 -8.25
N LEU A 79 -4.81 -21.41 -7.18
CA LEU A 79 -4.09 -22.02 -6.06
C LEU A 79 -3.27 -23.23 -6.48
N ASP A 80 -3.85 -24.10 -7.33
CA ASP A 80 -3.19 -25.33 -7.77
C ASP A 80 -1.86 -25.04 -8.47
N ARG A 81 -1.79 -23.92 -9.21
CA ARG A 81 -0.62 -23.53 -10.01
C ARG A 81 0.32 -22.53 -9.33
N SER A 82 0.01 -22.05 -8.12
CA SER A 82 0.76 -20.96 -7.48
C SER A 82 1.35 -21.36 -6.13
N ASP A 83 2.45 -20.72 -5.77
CA ASP A 83 3.13 -20.87 -4.48
C ASP A 83 2.72 -19.75 -3.52
N ILE A 84 2.67 -18.52 -4.05
CA ILE A 84 2.24 -17.32 -3.33
C ILE A 84 0.90 -16.85 -3.89
N ILE A 85 -0.12 -16.76 -3.03
CA ILE A 85 -1.48 -16.40 -3.41
C ILE A 85 -1.87 -15.06 -2.80
N PHE A 86 -2.20 -14.10 -3.67
CA PHE A 86 -2.75 -12.81 -3.30
C PHE A 86 -4.28 -12.85 -3.29
N LEU A 87 -4.88 -12.62 -2.12
CA LEU A 87 -6.33 -12.51 -1.97
C LEU A 87 -6.75 -11.03 -2.08
N GLY A 88 -7.26 -10.64 -3.26
CA GLY A 88 -7.73 -9.30 -3.58
C GLY A 88 -9.26 -9.19 -3.69
N VAL A 89 -9.98 -9.87 -2.79
CA VAL A 89 -11.44 -9.86 -2.72
C VAL A 89 -11.96 -8.81 -1.74
N LEU A 90 -13.25 -8.48 -1.82
CA LEU A 90 -13.87 -7.58 -0.85
C LEU A 90 -14.00 -8.26 0.53
N PRO A 91 -13.97 -7.51 1.66
CA PRO A 91 -14.13 -8.10 2.99
C PRO A 91 -15.36 -9.00 3.13
N ALA A 92 -16.51 -8.56 2.60
CA ALA A 92 -17.76 -9.33 2.65
C ALA A 92 -17.73 -10.64 1.82
N GLN A 93 -16.73 -10.82 0.95
CA GLN A 93 -16.61 -11.99 0.07
C GLN A 93 -15.56 -12.99 0.56
N LEU A 94 -14.68 -12.58 1.48
CA LEU A 94 -13.50 -13.33 1.89
C LEU A 94 -13.86 -14.76 2.32
N GLU A 95 -14.73 -14.92 3.32
CA GLU A 95 -15.07 -16.23 3.85
C GLU A 95 -15.72 -17.14 2.81
N ALA A 96 -16.66 -16.61 2.02
CA ALA A 96 -17.35 -17.38 0.99
C ALA A 96 -16.36 -17.90 -0.06
N VAL A 97 -15.45 -17.04 -0.53
CA VAL A 97 -14.41 -17.43 -1.49
C VAL A 97 -13.45 -18.44 -0.87
N CYS A 98 -12.95 -18.21 0.34
CA CYS A 98 -12.00 -19.14 0.97
C CYS A 98 -12.61 -20.52 1.25
N ARG A 99 -13.90 -20.62 1.59
CA ARG A 99 -14.59 -21.91 1.80
C ARG A 99 -14.66 -22.78 0.55
N GLU A 100 -14.64 -22.18 -0.64
CA GLU A 100 -14.65 -22.90 -1.92
C GLU A 100 -13.25 -23.37 -2.33
N LEU A 101 -12.20 -22.89 -1.64
CA LEU A 101 -10.81 -23.14 -1.97
C LEU A 101 -10.20 -24.23 -1.08
N ARG A 102 -9.37 -25.06 -1.69
CA ARG A 102 -8.55 -26.06 -1.03
C ARG A 102 -7.12 -25.53 -0.96
N PHE A 103 -6.77 -25.00 0.20
CA PHE A 103 -5.40 -24.61 0.50
C PHE A 103 -4.55 -25.84 0.84
N GLU A 104 -3.24 -25.71 0.67
CA GLU A 104 -2.24 -26.72 0.97
C GLU A 104 -1.12 -26.15 1.85
N PRO A 105 -0.42 -26.96 2.66
CA PRO A 105 0.68 -26.48 3.50
C PRO A 105 1.82 -25.76 2.74
N ARG A 106 1.97 -25.99 1.43
CA ARG A 106 2.94 -25.29 0.58
C ARG A 106 2.57 -23.83 0.31
N HIS A 107 1.29 -23.47 0.41
CA HIS A 107 0.80 -22.15 0.02
C HIS A 107 1.24 -21.07 1.01
N THR A 108 1.71 -19.97 0.45
CA THR A 108 1.89 -18.69 1.15
C THR A 108 0.79 -17.74 0.74
N VAL A 109 -0.06 -17.33 1.67
CA VAL A 109 -1.20 -16.45 1.40
C VAL A 109 -0.92 -15.02 1.84
N VAL A 110 -1.08 -14.08 0.91
CA VAL A 110 -0.98 -12.63 1.12
C VAL A 110 -2.36 -12.02 0.95
N SER A 111 -2.99 -11.64 2.06
CA SER A 111 -4.29 -10.99 2.03
C SER A 111 -4.16 -9.49 1.84
N LEU A 112 -4.84 -8.96 0.81
CA LEU A 112 -5.02 -7.52 0.59
C LEU A 112 -6.36 -7.02 1.15
N VAL A 113 -7.09 -7.89 1.86
CA VAL A 113 -8.39 -7.59 2.44
C VAL A 113 -8.19 -6.70 3.66
N SER A 114 -8.56 -5.43 3.54
CA SER A 114 -8.19 -4.38 4.49
C SER A 114 -8.64 -4.67 5.93
N THR A 115 -9.87 -5.13 6.16
CA THR A 115 -10.45 -5.26 7.50
C THR A 115 -10.62 -6.71 7.98
N ALA A 116 -9.91 -7.67 7.38
CA ALA A 116 -9.92 -9.05 7.84
C ALA A 116 -8.78 -9.29 8.85
N PRO A 117 -9.06 -9.67 10.10
CA PRO A 117 -8.01 -9.95 11.08
C PRO A 117 -7.24 -11.21 10.70
N LEU A 118 -5.96 -11.26 11.08
CA LEU A 118 -5.05 -12.34 10.73
C LEU A 118 -5.51 -13.69 11.28
N ALA A 119 -6.20 -13.70 12.43
CA ALA A 119 -6.83 -14.89 12.99
C ALA A 119 -7.89 -15.49 12.04
N LEU A 120 -8.82 -14.65 11.55
CA LEU A 120 -9.84 -15.07 10.58
C LEU A 120 -9.21 -15.55 9.27
N LEU A 121 -8.18 -14.85 8.79
CA LEU A 121 -7.47 -15.23 7.57
C LEU A 121 -6.81 -16.61 7.70
N ARG A 122 -6.17 -16.89 8.85
CA ARG A 122 -5.57 -18.20 9.14
C ARG A 122 -6.61 -19.32 9.20
N GLU A 123 -7.76 -19.04 9.79
CA GLU A 123 -8.88 -19.99 9.82
C GLU A 123 -9.39 -20.28 8.40
N CYS A 124 -9.71 -19.22 7.65
CA CYS A 124 -10.25 -19.31 6.29
C CYS A 124 -9.30 -19.98 5.30
N CYS A 125 -7.98 -19.78 5.47
CA CYS A 125 -6.97 -20.29 4.54
C CYS A 125 -6.29 -21.58 5.03
N SER A 126 -6.77 -22.20 6.11
CA SER A 126 -6.21 -23.46 6.60
C SER A 126 -6.33 -24.57 5.54
N PRO A 127 -5.31 -25.41 5.32
CA PRO A 127 -4.04 -25.56 6.05
C PRO A 127 -2.83 -24.82 5.45
N ALA A 128 -3.00 -23.65 4.83
CA ALA A 128 -1.89 -22.88 4.25
C ALA A 128 -0.73 -22.70 5.24
N GLY A 129 0.51 -22.87 4.77
CA GLY A 129 1.70 -22.85 5.63
C GLY A 129 2.04 -21.47 6.18
N LYS A 130 1.76 -20.41 5.41
CA LYS A 130 1.97 -19.02 5.81
C LYS A 130 0.78 -18.17 5.39
N VAL A 131 0.37 -17.27 6.29
CA VAL A 131 -0.70 -16.29 6.03
C VAL A 131 -0.23 -14.94 6.57
N MET A 132 -0.30 -13.92 5.74
CA MET A 132 0.05 -12.53 6.06
C MET A 132 -0.95 -11.55 5.49
N ARG A 133 -0.95 -10.35 6.04
CA ARG A 133 -1.68 -9.18 5.55
C ARG A 133 -0.71 -8.23 4.90
N ALA A 134 -1.10 -7.63 3.78
CA ALA A 134 -0.39 -6.53 3.14
C ALA A 134 -1.39 -5.45 2.73
N ILE A 135 -1.04 -4.19 3.00
CA ILE A 135 -1.86 -3.03 2.69
C ILE A 135 -1.07 -2.11 1.74
N PRO A 136 -0.95 -2.50 0.45
CA PRO A 136 -0.26 -1.69 -0.54
C PRO A 136 -1.16 -0.54 -1.04
N LEU A 137 -0.52 0.47 -1.61
CA LEU A 137 -1.19 1.53 -2.36
C LEU A 137 -1.01 1.34 -3.89
N PRO A 138 -1.95 1.84 -4.73
CA PRO A 138 -1.89 1.68 -6.19
C PRO A 138 -0.56 2.06 -6.88
N PRO A 139 0.25 3.03 -6.40
CA PRO A 139 1.55 3.35 -6.99
C PRO A 139 2.59 2.23 -7.04
N VAL A 140 2.33 1.05 -6.45
CA VAL A 140 3.13 -0.17 -6.70
C VAL A 140 3.24 -0.51 -8.20
N ALA A 141 2.25 -0.12 -9.00
CA ALA A 141 2.27 -0.32 -10.46
C ALA A 141 3.39 0.46 -11.17
N GLN A 142 3.93 1.50 -10.54
CA GLN A 142 5.02 2.34 -11.05
C GLN A 142 6.29 2.24 -10.19
N HIS A 143 6.41 1.20 -9.37
CA HIS A 143 7.52 0.98 -8.43
C HIS A 143 7.71 2.14 -7.43
N ARG A 144 6.62 2.83 -7.09
CA ARG A 144 6.56 3.94 -6.14
C ARG A 144 5.58 3.65 -5.00
N GLY A 145 5.39 2.37 -4.70
CA GLY A 145 4.44 1.91 -3.71
C GLY A 145 4.89 2.19 -2.28
N ALA A 146 3.91 2.19 -1.37
CA ALA A 146 4.13 2.05 0.06
C ALA A 146 3.23 0.91 0.54
N THR A 147 3.81 -0.05 1.26
CA THR A 147 3.10 -1.23 1.75
C THR A 147 3.43 -1.47 3.21
N VAL A 148 2.42 -1.51 4.06
CA VAL A 148 2.57 -2.05 5.43
C VAL A 148 2.13 -3.51 5.44
N MET A 149 2.86 -4.38 6.13
CA MET A 149 2.57 -5.82 6.13
C MET A 149 2.86 -6.52 7.46
N CYS A 150 2.17 -7.63 7.72
CA CYS A 150 2.33 -8.42 8.94
C CYS A 150 1.91 -9.89 8.74
N PRO A 151 2.67 -10.88 9.25
CA PRO A 151 4.05 -10.74 9.74
C PRO A 151 5.05 -10.55 8.58
N PRO A 152 6.33 -10.26 8.85
CA PRO A 152 7.37 -10.26 7.83
C PRO A 152 7.52 -11.66 7.18
N HIS A 153 7.93 -11.69 5.92
CA HIS A 153 8.17 -12.94 5.20
C HIS A 153 9.40 -12.82 4.28
N PRO A 154 10.33 -13.80 4.29
CA PRO A 154 11.62 -13.69 3.58
C PRO A 154 11.50 -13.55 2.06
N VAL A 155 10.37 -13.93 1.46
CA VAL A 155 10.13 -13.81 0.01
C VAL A 155 9.15 -12.68 -0.30
N VAL A 156 8.12 -12.46 0.52
CA VAL A 156 7.05 -11.50 0.19
C VAL A 156 7.47 -10.08 0.57
N THR A 157 8.23 -9.90 1.65
CA THR A 157 8.72 -8.56 2.03
C THR A 157 9.65 -7.99 0.94
N PRO A 158 10.68 -8.71 0.45
CA PRO A 158 11.50 -8.21 -0.65
C PRO A 158 10.72 -7.99 -1.96
N LEU A 159 9.65 -8.76 -2.20
CA LEU A 159 8.76 -8.54 -3.35
C LEU A 159 8.03 -7.20 -3.27
N PHE A 160 7.61 -6.76 -2.08
CA PHE A 160 7.03 -5.40 -1.95
C PHE A 160 8.10 -4.31 -1.94
N GLU A 161 9.31 -4.59 -1.45
CA GLU A 161 10.45 -3.67 -1.51
C GLU A 161 10.92 -3.40 -2.95
N SER A 162 10.77 -4.36 -3.88
CA SER A 162 11.04 -4.10 -5.29
C SER A 162 9.98 -3.21 -5.96
N LEU A 163 8.80 -3.06 -5.34
CA LEU A 163 7.69 -2.23 -5.82
C LEU A 163 7.64 -0.85 -5.12
N GLY A 164 8.56 -0.57 -4.20
CA GLY A 164 8.62 0.67 -3.42
C GLY A 164 9.03 0.43 -1.97
N THR A 165 8.47 1.16 -1.01
CA THR A 165 8.78 0.97 0.41
C THR A 165 7.88 -0.10 1.03
N ALA A 166 8.48 -1.10 1.69
CA ALA A 166 7.76 -2.04 2.54
C ALA A 166 8.09 -1.81 4.02
N VAL A 167 7.07 -1.76 4.86
CA VAL A 167 7.19 -1.70 6.32
C VAL A 167 6.58 -2.98 6.89
N ALA A 168 7.44 -3.95 7.18
CA ALA A 168 7.04 -5.23 7.75
C ALA A 168 7.12 -5.19 9.29
N VAL A 169 6.02 -5.55 9.95
CA VAL A 169 5.92 -5.57 11.42
C VAL A 169 5.47 -6.94 11.91
N GLU A 170 5.98 -7.35 13.07
CA GLU A 170 5.70 -8.67 13.66
C GLU A 170 4.28 -8.79 14.21
N ALA A 171 3.79 -7.72 14.85
CA ALA A 171 2.53 -7.72 15.56
C ALA A 171 1.41 -7.08 14.71
N GLU A 172 0.28 -7.78 14.62
CA GLU A 172 -0.90 -7.26 13.93
C GLU A 172 -1.40 -5.94 14.56
N GLU A 173 -1.28 -5.79 15.88
CA GLU A 173 -1.63 -4.54 16.56
C GLU A 173 -0.85 -3.33 16.01
N THR A 174 0.44 -3.50 15.71
CA THR A 174 1.26 -2.46 15.09
C THR A 174 0.80 -2.18 13.67
N LEU A 175 0.49 -3.22 12.88
CA LEU A 175 -0.07 -3.05 11.53
C LEU A 175 -1.34 -2.19 11.58
N LEU A 176 -2.27 -2.47 12.49
CA LEU A 176 -3.52 -1.74 12.61
C LEU A 176 -3.29 -0.24 12.89
N LYS A 177 -2.29 0.12 13.70
CA LYS A 177 -1.92 1.51 13.98
C LYS A 177 -1.31 2.24 12.78
N LEU A 178 -0.66 1.50 11.87
CA LEU A 178 -0.05 2.07 10.66
C LEU A 178 -1.06 2.26 9.52
N MET A 179 -2.09 1.41 9.45
CA MET A 179 -3.07 1.41 8.35
C MET A 179 -3.77 2.76 8.09
N PRO A 180 -4.22 3.55 9.09
CA PRO A 180 -4.87 4.84 8.85
C PRO A 180 -4.07 5.79 7.95
N VAL A 181 -2.74 5.75 8.03
CA VAL A 181 -1.84 6.59 7.22
C VAL A 181 -2.01 6.31 5.72
N THR A 182 -2.36 5.09 5.33
CA THR A 182 -2.61 4.73 3.93
C THR A 182 -3.84 5.47 3.36
N ALA A 183 -4.80 5.88 4.21
CA ALA A 183 -5.97 6.64 3.79
C ALA A 183 -5.65 8.11 3.46
N LEU A 184 -4.46 8.60 3.82
CA LEU A 184 -4.03 9.96 3.51
C LEU A 184 -3.87 10.21 2.01
N MET A 185 -3.79 9.17 1.17
CA MET A 185 -3.86 9.32 -0.29
C MET A 185 -5.10 10.13 -0.71
N GLY A 186 -6.27 9.80 -0.16
CA GLY A 186 -7.52 10.53 -0.47
C GLY A 186 -7.52 11.95 0.08
N GLN A 187 -6.97 12.14 1.29
CA GLN A 187 -6.82 13.47 1.91
C GLN A 187 -5.90 14.37 1.06
N LEU A 188 -4.77 13.84 0.58
CA LEU A 188 -3.79 14.58 -0.21
C LEU A 188 -4.39 15.01 -1.56
N TYR A 189 -5.13 14.13 -2.23
CA TYR A 189 -5.84 14.47 -3.47
C TYR A 189 -6.92 15.53 -3.24
N ALA A 190 -7.64 15.46 -2.12
CA ALA A 190 -8.60 16.50 -1.76
C ALA A 190 -7.91 17.86 -1.51
N GLN A 191 -6.74 17.85 -0.87
CA GLN A 191 -5.94 19.04 -0.63
C GLN A 191 -5.41 19.65 -1.94
N GLN A 192 -4.91 18.82 -2.87
CA GLN A 192 -4.51 19.26 -4.21
C GLN A 192 -5.67 19.89 -4.97
N ARG A 193 -6.86 19.27 -4.93
CA ARG A 193 -8.07 19.83 -5.54
C ARG A 193 -8.44 21.19 -4.95
N THR A 194 -8.35 21.35 -3.62
CA THR A 194 -8.59 22.64 -2.96
C THR A 194 -7.59 23.69 -3.40
N THR A 195 -6.30 23.34 -3.48
CA THR A 195 -5.23 24.24 -3.95
C THR A 195 -5.43 24.67 -5.40
N GLN A 196 -5.79 23.73 -6.29
CA GLN A 196 -6.12 24.05 -7.68
C GLN A 196 -7.32 25.00 -7.77
N GLY A 197 -8.40 24.70 -7.05
CA GLY A 197 -9.60 25.57 -7.03
C GLY A 197 -9.32 26.97 -6.49
N TRP A 198 -8.41 27.10 -5.52
CA TRP A 198 -7.95 28.41 -5.05
C TRP A 198 -7.20 29.19 -6.14
N LEU A 199 -6.30 28.55 -6.88
CA LEU A 199 -5.60 29.19 -8.01
C LEU A 199 -6.58 29.65 -9.11
N GLU A 200 -7.56 28.81 -9.45
CA GLU A 200 -8.62 29.17 -10.40
C GLU A 200 -9.42 30.39 -9.93
N ALA A 201 -9.73 30.48 -8.63
CA ALA A 201 -10.39 31.64 -8.05
C ALA A 201 -9.52 32.92 -8.07
N GLN A 202 -8.19 32.79 -8.19
CA GLN A 202 -7.28 33.91 -8.45
C GLN A 202 -7.17 34.27 -9.94
N GLY A 203 -7.94 33.62 -10.83
CA GLY A 203 -7.94 33.87 -12.26
C GLY A 203 -6.89 33.08 -13.04
N VAL A 204 -6.24 32.08 -12.43
CA VAL A 204 -5.30 31.19 -13.13
C VAL A 204 -6.10 30.20 -14.00
N PRO A 205 -5.72 30.00 -15.28
CA PRO A 205 -6.38 29.01 -16.14
C PRO A 205 -6.31 27.59 -15.53
N PRO A 206 -7.38 26.75 -15.66
CA PRO A 206 -7.44 25.44 -15.03
C PRO A 206 -6.25 24.51 -15.34
N GLU A 207 -5.80 24.49 -16.61
CA GLU A 207 -4.64 23.68 -17.01
C GLU A 207 -3.35 24.11 -16.31
N THR A 208 -3.12 25.43 -16.21
CA THR A 208 -1.96 25.99 -15.52
C THR A 208 -2.04 25.75 -14.01
N ALA A 209 -3.22 25.91 -13.40
CA ALA A 209 -3.45 25.67 -11.99
C ALA A 209 -3.20 24.19 -11.62
N ALA A 210 -3.70 23.27 -12.43
CA ALA A 210 -3.49 21.83 -12.27
C ALA A 210 -2.00 21.45 -12.42
N ALA A 211 -1.35 21.92 -13.48
CA ALA A 211 0.07 21.64 -13.73
C ALA A 211 0.96 22.15 -12.59
N TRP A 212 0.75 23.39 -12.13
CA TRP A 212 1.53 23.97 -11.04
C TRP A 212 1.28 23.27 -9.70
N THR A 213 0.02 23.02 -9.37
CA THR A 213 -0.34 22.30 -8.13
C THR A 213 0.31 20.92 -8.10
N GLY A 214 0.18 20.14 -9.18
CA GLY A 214 0.79 18.82 -9.28
C GLY A 214 2.31 18.87 -9.13
N ALA A 215 2.96 19.81 -9.81
CA ALA A 215 4.42 19.97 -9.75
C ALA A 215 4.92 20.30 -8.34
N VAL A 216 4.26 21.22 -7.63
CA VAL A 216 4.63 21.59 -6.25
C VAL A 216 4.49 20.40 -5.31
N TYR A 217 3.34 19.72 -5.31
CA TYR A 217 3.13 18.57 -4.41
C TYR A 217 4.12 17.44 -4.69
N HIS A 218 4.37 17.11 -5.97
CA HIS A 218 5.36 16.10 -6.32
C HIS A 218 6.77 16.48 -5.84
N CYS A 219 7.18 17.74 -6.08
CA CYS A 219 8.49 18.23 -5.66
C CYS A 219 8.68 18.22 -4.14
N VAL A 220 7.72 18.72 -3.36
CA VAL A 220 7.86 18.79 -1.89
C VAL A 220 7.84 17.40 -1.25
N THR A 221 7.04 16.47 -1.76
CA THR A 221 7.01 15.10 -1.24
C THR A 221 8.29 14.32 -1.50
N HIS A 222 9.14 14.76 -2.43
CA HIS A 222 10.43 14.13 -2.69
C HIS A 222 11.34 14.12 -1.45
N GLY A 223 11.33 15.20 -0.65
CA GLY A 223 12.11 15.26 0.60
C GLY A 223 11.68 14.24 1.66
N SER A 224 10.47 13.66 1.52
CA SER A 224 9.94 12.63 2.41
C SER A 224 10.30 11.19 1.98
N ALA A 225 10.96 11.01 0.82
CA ALA A 225 11.20 9.69 0.25
C ALA A 225 12.17 8.83 1.09
N ASP A 226 13.19 9.45 1.71
CA ASP A 226 14.21 8.79 2.53
C ASP A 226 14.02 9.17 4.02
N ALA A 227 12.83 8.93 4.57
CA ALA A 227 12.48 9.36 5.92
C ALA A 227 13.11 8.49 7.03
N GLY A 228 13.65 9.15 8.05
CA GLY A 228 14.06 8.59 9.33
C GLY A 228 13.40 9.33 10.50
N PRO A 229 13.75 8.98 11.76
CA PRO A 229 13.03 9.46 12.95
C PRO A 229 12.94 10.98 13.10
N SER A 230 13.89 11.75 12.54
CA SER A 230 13.93 13.22 12.63
C SER A 230 13.60 13.94 11.32
N THR A 231 13.36 13.21 10.21
CA THR A 231 13.25 13.82 8.87
C THR A 231 12.14 14.85 8.81
N PHE A 232 10.92 14.51 9.27
CA PHE A 232 9.78 15.42 9.14
C PHE A 232 9.91 16.67 10.01
N ARG A 233 10.50 16.56 11.20
CA ARG A 233 10.82 17.73 12.04
C ARG A 233 11.83 18.64 11.33
N ALA A 234 12.91 18.06 10.80
CA ALA A 234 13.94 18.82 10.09
C ALA A 234 13.37 19.55 8.85
N LEU A 235 12.49 18.92 8.08
CA LEU A 235 11.83 19.55 6.91
C LEU A 235 10.95 20.75 7.30
N VAL A 236 10.35 20.73 8.49
CA VAL A 236 9.57 21.87 9.01
C VAL A 236 10.49 22.96 9.60
N GLU A 237 11.59 22.58 10.24
CA GLU A 237 12.56 23.52 10.83
C GLU A 237 13.44 24.23 9.78
N GLU A 238 13.62 23.64 8.59
CA GLU A 238 14.39 24.22 7.48
C GLU A 238 13.74 25.50 6.89
N GLN A 239 12.48 25.77 7.22
CA GLN A 239 11.75 26.90 6.65
C GLN A 239 12.35 28.25 7.06
N THR A 240 12.41 29.19 6.11
CA THR A 240 12.98 30.52 6.36
C THR A 240 12.15 31.25 7.43
N PRO A 241 12.77 31.72 8.54
CA PRO A 241 12.06 32.50 9.56
C PRO A 241 11.43 33.77 8.99
N GLY A 242 10.16 33.99 9.30
CA GLY A 242 9.30 35.04 8.74
C GLY A 242 8.86 34.80 7.29
N GLY A 243 9.18 33.64 6.71
CA GLY A 243 8.91 33.30 5.33
C GLY A 243 7.48 32.79 5.06
N LEU A 244 7.14 32.66 3.78
CA LEU A 244 5.80 32.23 3.34
C LEU A 244 5.46 30.81 3.79
N ASN A 245 6.43 29.89 3.81
CA ASN A 245 6.20 28.51 4.25
C ASN A 245 5.83 28.44 5.73
N GLU A 246 6.56 29.17 6.59
CA GLU A 246 6.24 29.29 8.03
C GLU A 246 4.86 29.93 8.23
N GLN A 247 4.54 30.99 7.47
CA GLN A 247 3.23 31.64 7.53
C GLN A 247 2.09 30.64 7.27
N VAL A 248 2.20 29.81 6.23
CA VAL A 248 1.16 28.82 5.89
C VAL A 248 1.04 27.76 6.97
N VAL A 249 2.16 27.24 7.50
CA VAL A 249 2.17 26.27 8.60
C VAL A 249 1.47 26.84 9.83
N ARG A 250 1.84 28.06 10.24
CA ARG A 250 1.22 28.74 11.38
C ARG A 250 -0.28 28.94 11.17
N SER A 251 -0.70 29.49 10.02
CA SER A 251 -2.11 29.76 9.76
C SER A 251 -2.97 28.50 9.70
N LEU A 252 -2.45 27.39 9.16
CA LEU A 252 -3.14 26.10 9.20
C LEU A 252 -3.19 25.52 10.62
N GLY A 253 -2.12 25.68 11.39
CA GLY A 253 -2.07 25.30 12.81
C GLY A 253 -3.09 26.04 13.67
N GLU A 254 -3.14 27.38 13.56
CA GLU A 254 -4.11 28.23 14.26
C GLU A 254 -5.57 27.90 13.87
N ALA A 255 -5.79 27.43 12.64
CA ALA A 255 -7.10 26.95 12.17
C ALA A 255 -7.44 25.52 12.63
N GLY A 256 -6.55 24.84 13.38
CA GLY A 256 -6.75 23.48 13.88
C GLY A 256 -6.61 22.38 12.84
N ALA A 257 -5.94 22.63 11.71
CA ALA A 257 -5.86 21.67 10.60
C ALA A 257 -5.12 20.38 10.99
N TYR A 258 -4.05 20.48 11.79
CA TYR A 258 -3.25 19.32 12.22
C TYR A 258 -3.96 18.50 13.31
N ASP A 259 -4.69 19.14 14.22
CA ASP A 259 -5.54 18.45 15.20
C ASP A 259 -6.68 17.70 14.50
N ALA A 260 -7.31 18.33 13.51
CA ALA A 260 -8.35 17.70 12.70
C ALA A 260 -7.82 16.49 11.92
N LEU A 261 -6.59 16.55 11.42
CA LEU A 261 -5.91 15.42 10.78
C LEU A 261 -5.73 14.25 11.76
N ALA A 262 -5.22 14.52 12.97
CA ALA A 262 -5.04 13.50 14.00
C ALA A 262 -6.39 12.84 14.37
N ALA A 263 -7.43 13.64 14.61
CA ALA A 263 -8.77 13.15 14.91
C ALA A 263 -9.38 12.29 13.78
N ALA A 264 -9.10 12.65 12.51
CA ALA A 264 -9.53 11.85 11.36
C ALA A 264 -8.81 10.49 11.29
N LEU A 265 -7.51 10.45 11.60
CA LEU A 265 -6.74 9.22 11.69
C LEU A 265 -7.24 8.32 12.84
N ASP A 266 -7.56 8.90 14.00
CA ASP A 266 -8.15 8.17 15.13
C ASP A 266 -9.51 7.56 14.77
N THR A 267 -10.36 8.33 14.07
CA THR A 267 -11.66 7.83 13.58
C THR A 267 -11.47 6.66 12.60
N CYS A 268 -10.49 6.77 11.70
CA CYS A 268 -10.14 5.69 10.77
C CYS A 268 -9.64 4.44 11.52
N LEU A 269 -8.77 4.62 12.51
CA LEU A 269 -8.25 3.56 13.37
C LEU A 269 -9.37 2.86 14.14
N GLY A 270 -10.30 3.62 14.71
CA GLY A 270 -11.48 3.10 15.40
C GLY A 270 -12.34 2.20 14.50
N ARG A 271 -12.52 2.60 13.23
CA ARG A 271 -13.23 1.77 12.23
C ARG A 271 -12.47 0.48 11.90
N ILE A 272 -11.16 0.58 11.68
CA ILE A 272 -10.30 -0.57 11.34
C ILE A 272 -10.28 -1.59 12.49
N THR A 273 -10.07 -1.12 13.72
CA THR A 273 -10.02 -1.97 14.91
C THR A 273 -11.37 -2.63 15.20
N SER A 274 -12.47 -1.87 15.10
CA SER A 274 -13.83 -2.42 15.25
C SER A 274 -14.14 -3.51 14.23
N ALA A 275 -13.75 -3.32 12.97
CA ALA A 275 -13.98 -4.31 11.92
C ALA A 275 -13.14 -5.59 12.11
N CYS A 276 -11.96 -5.47 12.72
CA CYS A 276 -11.09 -6.60 13.07
C CYS A 276 -11.46 -7.28 14.40
N GLY A 277 -12.48 -6.79 15.13
CA GLY A 277 -12.85 -7.31 16.45
C GLY A 277 -11.83 -6.96 17.55
N CYS A 278 -10.97 -5.97 17.33
CA CYS A 278 -10.01 -5.47 18.31
C CYS A 278 -10.61 -4.29 19.09
N ALA A 279 -10.26 -4.14 20.37
CA ALA A 279 -10.60 -2.93 21.11
C ALA A 279 -9.90 -1.71 20.49
N ALA A 280 -10.62 -0.61 20.34
CA ALA A 280 -10.01 0.64 19.90
C ALA A 280 -8.96 1.09 20.95
N PRO A 281 -7.77 1.55 20.53
CA PRO A 281 -6.82 2.13 21.46
C PRO A 281 -7.44 3.39 22.12
N ALA A 282 -7.09 3.64 23.38
CA ALA A 282 -7.45 4.89 24.04
C ALA A 282 -6.87 6.07 23.24
N PRO A 283 -7.61 7.20 23.11
CA PRO A 283 -7.07 8.38 22.46
C PRO A 283 -5.76 8.78 23.13
N ALA A 284 -4.78 9.19 22.34
CA ALA A 284 -3.57 9.80 22.88
C ALA A 284 -3.99 11.02 23.72
N GLY A 285 -3.65 11.01 25.01
CA GLY A 285 -3.82 12.18 25.85
C GLY A 285 -3.02 13.35 25.26
N PRO A 286 -3.40 14.61 25.55
CA PRO A 286 -2.68 15.75 25.02
C PRO A 286 -1.20 15.65 25.44
N GLU A 287 -0.31 15.48 24.46
CA GLU A 287 1.12 15.64 24.69
C GLU A 287 1.37 17.08 25.14
N GLU A 288 2.05 17.24 26.28
CA GLU A 288 2.52 18.54 26.73
C GLU A 288 3.43 19.14 25.65
N ALA A 289 2.92 20.15 24.95
CA ALA A 289 3.70 20.96 24.04
C ALA A 289 4.90 21.55 24.80
N CYS A 290 6.11 21.21 24.35
CA CYS A 290 7.37 21.80 24.78
C CYS A 290 8.08 22.36 23.54
#